data_AF-A0A1W5D555-F1
#
_entry.id   AF-A0A1W5D555-F1
#
_cell.length_a   1.000
_cell.length_b   1.000
_cell.length_c   1.000
_cell.angle_alpha   90.00
_cell.angle_beta   90.00
_cell.angle_gamma   90.00
#
_symmetry.space_group_name_H-M   'P 1'
#
loop_
_entity.id
_entity.type
_entity.pdbx_description
1 polymer ?
#
loop_
_entity_poly.entity_id
_entity_poly.type
_entity_poly.pdbx_seq_one_letter_code
_entity_poly.pdbx_strand_id
1 'polypeptide(L)'
;MYRRALEGKEKAWRPEHTSTLNTVNNLGVLYKDQGKMAEAEAMYRRALEGKEKAWRPEHTSTLDTVNNLGNLYKDQGKMAEAEAMYRRALEGKEKAWGPEHTSTLDTVNNLGNFYKNQGKMAEAEAMYRRASRQDGRSGSHVSTGVGRV
;
A
#
# COMPACT_ATOMS: atom_id res chain seq x y z
N MET A 1 6.03 -18.80 13.61
CA MET A 1 5.67 -17.88 14.71
C MET A 1 4.32 -17.18 14.48
N TYR A 2 4.05 -16.59 13.31
CA TYR A 2 2.82 -15.83 13.06
C TYR A 2 1.48 -16.59 13.25
N ARG A 3 1.40 -17.89 12.92
CA ARG A 3 0.16 -18.69 13.13
C ARG A 3 -0.19 -18.84 14.61
N ARG A 4 0.80 -19.17 15.46
CA ARG A 4 0.65 -19.20 16.92
C ARG A 4 0.31 -17.83 17.50
N ALA A 5 0.89 -16.76 16.95
CA ALA A 5 0.55 -15.39 17.35
C ALA A 5 -0.89 -15.02 16.98
N LEU A 6 -1.40 -15.48 15.82
CA LEU A 6 -2.79 -15.28 15.42
C LEU A 6 -3.75 -16.02 16.36
N GLU A 7 -3.51 -17.31 16.63
CA GLU A 7 -4.33 -18.10 17.56
C GLU A 7 -4.37 -17.48 18.96
N GLY A 8 -3.23 -17.01 19.47
CA GLY A 8 -3.17 -16.31 20.76
C GLY A 8 -3.95 -14.99 20.75
N LYS A 9 -3.86 -14.22 19.65
CA LYS A 9 -4.58 -12.95 19.51
C LYS A 9 -6.08 -13.13 19.32
N GLU A 10 -6.54 -14.15 18.59
CA GLU A 10 -7.97 -14.47 18.43
C GLU A 10 -8.60 -14.97 19.74
N LYS A 11 -7.82 -15.59 20.62
CA LYS A 11 -8.28 -15.99 21.96
C LYS A 11 -8.30 -14.81 22.94
N ALA A 12 -7.33 -13.90 22.86
CA ALA A 12 -7.21 -12.76 23.77
C ALA A 12 -8.04 -11.54 23.33
N TRP A 13 -8.28 -11.38 22.04
CA TRP A 13 -8.98 -10.26 21.43
C TRP A 13 -10.03 -10.77 20.44
N ARG A 14 -11.07 -9.98 20.19
CA ARG A 14 -12.00 -10.26 19.10
C ARG A 14 -11.23 -10.39 17.76
N PRO A 15 -11.64 -11.28 16.83
CA PRO A 15 -10.97 -11.46 15.53
C PRO A 15 -10.78 -10.16 14.73
N GLU A 16 -11.68 -9.19 14.94
CA GLU A 16 -11.69 -7.88 14.30
C GLU A 16 -10.78 -6.85 14.99
N HIS A 17 -10.12 -7.22 16.09
CA HIS A 17 -9.20 -6.32 16.77
C HIS A 17 -8.02 -5.98 15.87
N THR A 18 -7.62 -4.71 15.87
CA THR A 18 -6.65 -4.12 14.93
C THR A 18 -5.30 -4.83 14.94
N SER A 19 -4.83 -5.20 16.13
CA SER A 19 -3.59 -5.96 16.30
C SER A 19 -3.67 -7.39 15.75
N THR A 20 -4.86 -7.99 15.73
CA THR A 20 -5.12 -9.28 15.10
C THR A 20 -5.07 -9.13 13.59
N LEU A 21 -5.77 -8.14 13.04
CA LEU A 21 -5.83 -7.86 11.60
C LEU A 21 -4.47 -7.52 10.98
N ASN A 22 -3.60 -6.79 11.71
CA ASN A 22 -2.22 -6.56 11.28
C ASN A 22 -1.41 -7.87 11.24
N THR A 23 -1.66 -8.79 12.18
CA THR A 23 -1.02 -10.11 12.18
C THR A 23 -1.49 -10.95 11.00
N VAL A 24 -2.78 -10.90 10.67
CA VAL A 24 -3.36 -11.55 9.50
C VAL A 24 -2.74 -10.99 8.21
N ASN A 25 -2.62 -9.67 8.07
CA ASN A 25 -1.93 -9.07 6.92
C ASN A 25 -0.48 -9.57 6.78
N ASN A 26 0.27 -9.65 7.89
CA ASN A 26 1.65 -10.10 7.86
C ASN A 26 1.78 -11.60 7.55
N LEU A 27 0.78 -12.41 7.91
CA LEU A 27 0.67 -13.80 7.43
C LEU A 27 0.47 -13.85 5.91
N GLY A 28 -0.28 -12.91 5.34
CA GLY A 28 -0.41 -12.77 3.89
C GLY A 28 0.93 -12.53 3.20
N VAL A 29 1.76 -11.63 3.74
CA VAL A 29 3.13 -11.38 3.25
C VAL A 29 3.96 -12.64 3.31
N LEU A 30 3.97 -13.31 4.47
CA LEU A 30 4.74 -14.55 4.65
C LEU A 30 4.33 -15.65 3.67
N TYR A 31 3.02 -15.85 3.43
CA TYR A 31 2.57 -16.86 2.48
C TYR A 31 2.92 -16.49 1.04
N LYS A 32 2.83 -15.21 0.68
CA LYS A 32 3.26 -14.72 -0.62
C LYS A 32 4.74 -15.02 -0.85
N ASP A 33 5.61 -14.73 0.12
CA ASP A 33 7.06 -14.96 0.02
C ASP A 33 7.40 -16.46 -0.09
N GLN A 34 6.51 -17.34 0.39
CA GLN A 34 6.60 -18.79 0.23
C GLN A 34 6.00 -19.32 -1.08
N GLY A 35 5.49 -18.45 -1.96
CA GLY A 35 4.78 -18.84 -3.19
C GLY A 35 3.37 -19.39 -2.96
N LYS A 36 2.84 -19.32 -1.73
CA LYS A 36 1.50 -19.78 -1.34
C LYS A 36 0.46 -18.71 -1.64
N MET A 37 0.22 -18.50 -2.93
CA MET A 37 -0.53 -17.35 -3.42
C MET A 37 -2.01 -17.37 -2.97
N ALA A 38 -2.64 -18.55 -2.87
CA ALA A 38 -4.04 -18.66 -2.46
C ALA A 38 -4.21 -18.35 -0.96
N GLU A 39 -3.31 -18.85 -0.12
CA GLU A 39 -3.31 -18.58 1.31
C GLU A 39 -2.98 -17.12 1.60
N ALA A 40 -2.07 -16.51 0.83
CA ALA A 40 -1.79 -15.08 0.90
C ALA A 40 -3.04 -14.24 0.60
N GLU A 41 -3.76 -14.58 -0.47
CA GLU A 41 -4.99 -13.90 -0.89
C GLU A 41 -6.07 -13.98 0.20
N ALA A 42 -6.27 -15.16 0.78
CA ALA A 42 -7.22 -15.38 1.86
C ALA A 42 -6.89 -14.53 3.10
N MET A 43 -5.61 -14.45 3.48
CA MET A 43 -5.18 -13.63 4.62
C MET A 43 -5.38 -12.13 4.33
N TYR A 44 -4.97 -11.64 3.17
CA TYR A 44 -5.17 -10.22 2.85
C TYR A 44 -6.64 -9.82 2.75
N ARG A 45 -7.50 -10.64 2.14
CA ARG A 45 -8.94 -10.37 2.09
C ARG A 45 -9.56 -10.31 3.48
N ARG A 46 -9.21 -11.27 4.35
CA ARG A 46 -9.67 -11.28 5.74
C ARG A 46 -9.22 -10.02 6.49
N ALA A 47 -7.94 -9.63 6.34
CA ALA A 47 -7.42 -8.42 6.95
C ALA A 47 -8.12 -7.17 6.40
N LEU A 48 -8.38 -7.11 5.10
CA LEU A 48 -9.06 -5.99 4.45
C LEU A 48 -10.48 -5.82 4.99
N GLU A 49 -11.29 -6.88 5.00
CA GLU A 49 -12.67 -6.85 5.49
C GLU A 49 -12.73 -6.37 6.96
N GLY A 50 -11.86 -6.90 7.82
CA GLY A 50 -11.82 -6.48 9.21
C GLY A 50 -11.39 -5.03 9.39
N LYS A 51 -10.41 -4.56 8.60
CA LYS A 51 -9.91 -3.17 8.69
C LYS A 51 -10.92 -2.17 8.13
N GLU A 52 -11.64 -2.51 7.07
CA GLU A 52 -12.75 -1.69 6.56
C GLU A 52 -13.84 -1.51 7.61
N LYS A 53 -14.20 -2.56 8.35
CA LYS A 53 -15.16 -2.48 9.45
C LYS A 53 -14.64 -1.66 10.65
N ALA A 54 -13.36 -1.83 11.01
CA ALA A 54 -12.78 -1.18 12.18
C ALA A 54 -12.41 0.30 11.97
N TRP A 55 -11.90 0.66 10.80
CA TRP A 55 -11.28 1.96 10.54
C TRP A 55 -11.82 2.72 9.33
N ARG A 56 -12.73 2.11 8.57
CA ARG A 56 -13.25 2.58 7.28
C ARG A 56 -12.30 2.30 6.09
N PRO A 57 -12.83 2.30 4.85
CA PRO A 57 -12.08 1.99 3.64
C PRO A 57 -10.84 2.86 3.37
N GLU A 58 -10.88 4.14 3.75
CA GLU A 58 -9.84 5.13 3.45
C GLU A 58 -8.71 5.19 4.48
N HIS A 59 -8.79 4.39 5.56
CA HIS A 59 -7.73 4.38 6.56
C HIS A 59 -6.44 3.80 5.98
N THR A 60 -5.29 4.37 6.33
CA THR A 60 -3.97 4.00 5.79
C THR A 60 -3.68 2.52 5.84
N SER A 61 -3.85 1.91 7.01
CA SER A 61 -3.59 0.48 7.18
C SER A 61 -4.55 -0.41 6.37
N THR A 62 -5.74 0.08 6.03
CA THR A 62 -6.67 -0.57 5.10
C THR A 62 -6.08 -0.48 3.69
N LEU A 63 -5.69 0.72 3.27
CA LEU A 63 -5.10 1.00 1.95
C LEU A 63 -3.76 0.27 1.73
N ASP A 64 -2.96 0.05 2.78
CA ASP A 64 -1.74 -0.77 2.69
C ASP A 64 -2.07 -2.24 2.40
N THR A 65 -3.17 -2.75 2.97
CA THR A 65 -3.66 -4.11 2.69
C THR A 65 -4.17 -4.20 1.24
N VAL A 66 -4.84 -3.16 0.75
CA VAL A 66 -5.25 -3.04 -0.66
C VAL A 66 -4.02 -3.04 -1.58
N ASN A 67 -2.98 -2.25 -1.27
CA ASN A 67 -1.74 -2.25 -2.06
C ASN A 67 -1.04 -3.63 -2.08
N ASN A 68 -1.07 -4.36 -0.96
CA ASN A 68 -0.54 -5.72 -0.88
C ASN A 68 -1.33 -6.73 -1.75
N LEU A 69 -2.66 -6.59 -1.81
CA LEU A 69 -3.48 -7.35 -2.76
C LEU A 69 -3.13 -7.03 -4.21
N GLY A 70 -2.86 -5.76 -4.53
CA GLY A 70 -2.37 -5.35 -5.85
C GLY A 70 -1.07 -6.05 -6.23
N ASN A 71 -0.11 -6.06 -5.31
CA ASN A 71 1.15 -6.80 -5.49
C ASN A 71 0.93 -8.30 -5.69
N LEU A 72 0.03 -8.93 -4.91
CA LEU A 72 -0.26 -10.34 -5.05
C LEU A 72 -0.91 -10.68 -6.39
N TYR A 73 -1.91 -9.90 -6.82
CA TYR A 73 -2.59 -10.12 -8.10
C TYR A 73 -1.65 -9.91 -9.28
N LYS A 74 -0.75 -8.93 -9.22
CA LYS A 74 0.30 -8.75 -10.22
C LYS A 74 1.15 -10.02 -10.35
N ASP A 75 1.59 -10.58 -9.22
CA ASP A 75 2.44 -11.78 -9.22
C ASP A 75 1.67 -13.05 -9.68
N GLN A 76 0.34 -13.05 -9.57
CA GLN A 76 -0.55 -14.08 -10.14
C GLN A 76 -0.89 -13.85 -11.62
N GLY A 77 -0.46 -12.75 -12.25
CA GLY A 77 -0.83 -12.37 -13.61
C GLY A 77 -2.23 -11.78 -13.77
N LYS A 78 -2.95 -11.52 -12.66
CA LYS A 78 -4.28 -10.90 -12.62
C LYS A 78 -4.17 -9.38 -12.75
N MET A 79 -3.86 -8.92 -13.97
CA MET A 79 -3.49 -7.53 -14.21
C MET A 79 -4.63 -6.54 -13.93
N ALA A 80 -5.87 -6.84 -14.32
CA ALA A 80 -7.00 -5.95 -14.10
C ALA A 80 -7.29 -5.74 -12.61
N GLU A 81 -7.26 -6.82 -11.83
CA GLU A 81 -7.45 -6.79 -10.39
C GLU A 81 -6.29 -6.07 -9.68
N ALA A 82 -5.06 -6.29 -10.13
CA ALA A 82 -3.90 -5.58 -9.61
C ALA A 82 -4.02 -4.06 -9.82
N GLU A 83 -4.37 -3.64 -11.03
CA GLU A 83 -4.55 -2.22 -11.39
C GLU A 83 -5.66 -1.57 -10.53
N ALA A 84 -6.79 -2.27 -10.37
CA ALA A 84 -7.90 -1.79 -9.55
C ALA A 84 -7.47 -1.59 -8.08
N MET A 85 -6.72 -2.53 -7.51
CA MET A 85 -6.21 -2.41 -6.14
C MET A 85 -5.23 -1.25 -6.00
N TYR A 86 -4.25 -1.11 -6.90
CA TYR A 86 -3.29 -0.01 -6.83
C TYR A 86 -3.97 1.36 -6.98
N ARG A 87 -4.93 1.52 -7.90
CA ARG A 87 -5.68 2.77 -8.06
C ARG A 87 -6.48 3.11 -6.81
N ARG A 88 -7.18 2.12 -6.23
CA ARG A 88 -7.92 2.30 -4.98
C ARG A 88 -7.01 2.74 -3.83
N ALA A 89 -5.84 2.10 -3.69
CA ALA A 89 -4.86 2.48 -2.67
C ALA A 89 -4.33 3.90 -2.89
N LEU A 90 -4.04 4.27 -4.14
CA LEU A 90 -3.53 5.58 -4.52
C LEU A 90 -4.54 6.70 -4.21
N GLU A 91 -5.78 6.57 -4.68
CA GLU A 91 -6.85 7.55 -4.44
C GLU A 91 -7.09 7.75 -2.93
N GLY A 92 -7.16 6.65 -2.18
CA GLY A 92 -7.34 6.74 -0.73
C GLY A 92 -6.18 7.44 -0.03
N LYS A 93 -4.92 7.15 -0.41
CA LYS A 93 -3.74 7.74 0.23
C LYS A 93 -3.57 9.20 -0.13
N GLU A 94 -3.89 9.59 -1.37
CA GLU A 94 -3.97 10.99 -1.78
C GLU A 94 -4.98 11.77 -0.94
N LYS A 95 -6.17 11.21 -0.73
CA LYS A 95 -7.20 11.85 0.08
C LYS A 95 -6.78 11.99 1.54
N ALA A 96 -6.09 10.99 2.08
CA ALA A 96 -5.71 10.95 3.49
C ALA A 96 -4.49 11.83 3.83
N TRP A 97 -3.47 11.88 2.96
CA TRP A 97 -2.18 12.55 3.25
C TRP A 97 -1.71 13.52 2.19
N GLY A 98 -2.40 13.58 1.06
CA GLY A 98 -1.97 14.35 -0.09
C GLY A 98 -1.09 13.56 -1.07
N PRO A 99 -0.87 14.13 -2.27
CA PRO A 99 -0.21 13.48 -3.38
C PRO A 99 1.31 13.30 -3.21
N GLU A 100 1.94 14.07 -2.32
CA GLU A 100 3.40 14.10 -2.10
C GLU A 100 3.85 13.32 -0.84
N HIS A 101 2.91 12.73 -0.09
CA HIS A 101 3.26 11.93 1.08
C HIS A 101 3.99 10.64 0.68
N THR A 102 5.00 10.22 1.45
CA THR A 102 5.85 9.06 1.14
C THR A 102 5.04 7.80 0.82
N SER A 103 4.04 7.46 1.63
CA SER A 103 3.20 6.27 1.38
C SER A 103 2.34 6.38 0.10
N THR A 104 1.98 7.59 -0.32
CA THR A 104 1.30 7.84 -1.59
C THR A 104 2.27 7.60 -2.74
N LEU A 105 3.49 8.13 -2.63
CA LEU A 105 4.55 7.98 -3.64
C LEU A 105 5.01 6.53 -3.79
N ASP A 106 5.04 5.75 -2.71
CA ASP A 106 5.29 4.30 -2.79
C ASP A 106 4.26 3.59 -3.67
N THR A 107 2.99 4.00 -3.55
CA THR A 107 1.89 3.43 -4.34
C THR A 107 1.97 3.89 -5.81
N VAL A 108 2.36 5.15 -6.05
CA VAL A 108 2.67 5.68 -7.39
C VAL A 108 3.80 4.88 -8.04
N ASN A 109 4.88 4.59 -7.31
CA ASN A 109 6.00 3.79 -7.79
C ASN A 109 5.59 2.36 -8.13
N ASN A 110 4.76 1.72 -7.29
CA ASN A 110 4.21 0.40 -7.58
C ASN A 110 3.38 0.39 -8.87
N LEU A 111 2.53 1.41 -9.07
CA LEU A 111 1.71 1.54 -10.26
C LEU A 111 2.54 1.85 -11.52
N GLY A 112 3.61 2.65 -11.39
CA GLY A 112 4.58 2.90 -12.46
C GLY A 112 5.32 1.64 -12.90
N ASN A 113 5.81 0.84 -11.94
CA ASN A 113 6.43 -0.46 -12.21
C ASN A 113 5.43 -1.43 -12.87
N PHE A 114 4.19 -1.44 -12.38
CA PHE A 114 3.12 -2.25 -12.93
C PHE A 114 2.81 -1.93 -14.41
N TYR A 115 2.76 -0.65 -14.78
CA TYR A 115 2.58 -0.24 -16.17
C TYR A 115 3.81 -0.54 -17.04
N LYS A 116 5.02 -0.29 -16.52
CA LYS A 116 6.27 -0.62 -17.21
C LYS A 116 6.34 -2.10 -17.58
N ASN A 117 5.96 -2.99 -16.66
CA ASN A 117 5.96 -4.43 -16.90
C ASN A 117 4.95 -4.87 -17.96
N GLN A 118 3.94 -4.04 -18.26
CA GLN A 118 2.98 -4.26 -19.34
C GLN A 118 3.36 -3.58 -20.66
N GLY A 119 4.52 -2.90 -20.73
CA GLY A 119 4.90 -2.12 -21.90
C GLY A 119 4.14 -0.78 -22.05
N LYS A 120 3.34 -0.39 -21.05
CA LYS A 120 2.60 0.88 -21.00
C LYS A 120 3.51 2.02 -20.56
N MET A 121 4.45 2.38 -21.44
CA MET A 121 5.55 3.29 -21.10
C MET A 121 5.08 4.72 -20.78
N ALA A 122 4.07 5.23 -21.49
CA ALA A 122 3.53 6.57 -21.26
C ALA A 122 2.92 6.71 -19.85
N GLU A 123 2.15 5.72 -19.42
CA GLU A 123 1.54 5.66 -18.10
C GLU A 123 2.61 5.46 -17.00
N ALA A 124 3.61 4.62 -17.26
CA ALA A 124 4.73 4.43 -16.33
C ALA A 124 5.52 5.73 -16.13
N GLU A 125 5.86 6.45 -17.20
CA GLU A 125 6.55 7.73 -17.13
C GLU A 125 5.72 8.81 -16.41
N ALA A 126 4.40 8.83 -16.61
CA ALA A 126 3.52 9.74 -15.88
C ALA A 126 3.59 9.48 -14.37
N MET A 127 3.61 8.21 -13.95
CA MET A 127 3.75 7.84 -12.54
C MET A 127 5.13 8.20 -11.98
N TYR A 128 6.23 7.86 -12.67
CA TYR A 128 7.57 8.19 -12.18
C TYR A 128 7.83 9.69 -12.10
N ARG A 129 7.36 10.49 -13.07
CA ARG A 129 7.45 11.95 -13.01
C ARG A 129 6.73 12.53 -11.81
N ARG A 130 5.67 11.87 -11.34
CA ARG A 130 4.96 12.27 -10.14
C ARG A 130 5.73 11.91 -8.87
N ALA A 131 6.38 10.74 -8.84
CA ALA A 131 7.22 10.31 -7.73
C ALA A 131 8.46 11.22 -7.54
N SER A 132 9.10 11.65 -8.62
CA SER A 132 10.36 12.41 -8.60
C SER A 132 10.22 13.90 -8.25
N ARG A 133 9.00 14.44 -8.12
CA ARG A 133 8.79 15.88 -7.81
C ARG A 133 9.18 16.25 -6.37
N GLN A 134 9.35 15.29 -5.46
CA GLN A 134 9.71 15.54 -4.06
C GLN A 134 11.19 15.93 -3.90
N ASP A 135 12.09 15.34 -4.69
CA ASP A 135 13.54 15.58 -4.61
C ASP A 135 13.95 16.97 -5.14
N GLY A 136 13.10 17.62 -5.95
CA GLY A 136 13.40 18.94 -6.51
C GLY A 136 13.11 20.12 -5.57
N ARG A 137 12.41 19.92 -4.45
CA ARG A 137 11.98 21.00 -3.53
C ARG A 137 12.81 21.11 -2.24
N SER A 138 13.61 20.10 -1.90
CA SER A 138 14.50 20.13 -0.72
C SER A 138 15.74 21.04 -0.91
N GLY A 139 15.99 21.54 -2.13
CA GLY A 139 17.14 22.39 -2.47
C GLY A 139 16.92 23.92 -2.42
N SER A 140 15.71 24.42 -2.17
CA SER A 140 15.43 25.87 -2.21
C SER A 140 15.16 26.49 -0.83
N HIS A 141 16.12 26.40 0.09
CA HIS A 141 16.26 27.40 1.16
C HIS A 141 17.16 28.52 0.64
N VAL A 142 16.57 29.44 -0.13
CA VAL A 142 17.21 30.73 -0.40
C VAL A 142 17.19 31.51 0.91
N SER A 143 18.35 31.63 1.54
CA SER A 143 18.59 32.53 2.67
C SER A 143 18.31 33.97 2.23
N THR A 144 17.10 34.46 2.47
CA THR A 144 16.79 35.89 2.43
C THR A 144 17.36 36.55 3.69
N GLY A 145 18.65 36.84 3.64
CA GLY A 145 19.29 37.79 4.55
C GLY A 145 18.91 39.21 4.14
N VAL A 146 17.77 39.68 4.66
CA VAL A 146 17.33 41.06 4.59
C VAL A 146 18.30 41.92 5.41
N GLY A 147 18.82 42.98 4.80
CA GLY A 147 19.69 43.94 5.48
C GLY A 147 19.01 44.65 6.65
N ARG A 148 19.82 45.09 7.61
CA ARG A 148 19.48 46.18 8.52
C ARG A 148 20.73 47.04 8.75
N VAL A 149 20.56 48.30 8.32
CA VAL A 149 21.14 49.59 8.74
C VAL A 149 22.64 49.67 9.00
#